data_AF-A0A3N0Z9I5-F1
#
_entry.id   AF-A0A3N0Z9I5-F1
#
_cell.length_a   1.000
_cell.length_b   1.000
_cell.length_c   1.000
_cell.angle_alpha   90.00
_cell.angle_beta   90.00
_cell.angle_gamma   90.00
#
_symmetry.space_group_name_H-M   'P 1'
#
loop_
_entity.id
_entity.type
_entity.pdbx_description
1 polymer ?
#
loop_
_entity_poly.entity_id
_entity_poly.type
_entity_poly.pdbx_seq_one_letter_code
_entity_poly.pdbx_strand_id
1 'polypeptide(L)'
;MGAGDSRSRSVSYGLDEQDNVTVLQGVKLSGDVLQRMRESGSSPEKPASPKPESAKTEPGPSRPSAAETHEERRRRFEREQALVQEELARIARREREVAGDDMNPAVLRERTNTRQDLEKTHSLARQLKTKENELKHLEQFYKEQLQLMEKKNTDYYQQTLHMYTQEAVKAEAVVKPRRVSPICPELQSQVLNCYRLNGQQTLHCSQLARDYMNCINTSKKKVKLLTDEAAGRLINLQHNLHVRDRGKLLSAVARLARCCRAEGRVSSALRIEDAQLCYNVC
;
A
#
# COMPACT_ATOMS: atom_id res chain seq x y z
N MET A 1 24.37 31.24 -10.81
CA MET A 1 24.69 29.85 -10.44
C MET A 1 23.39 29.20 -9.97
N GLY A 2 22.64 28.35 -10.68
CA GLY A 2 22.68 27.77 -12.01
C GLY A 2 21.29 27.15 -12.26
N ALA A 3 20.78 27.29 -13.48
CA ALA A 3 19.60 26.54 -13.94
C ALA A 3 20.08 25.15 -14.41
N GLY A 4 19.34 24.09 -14.07
CA GLY A 4 19.69 22.72 -14.47
C GLY A 4 18.58 21.70 -14.19
N ASP A 5 17.76 21.46 -15.20
CA ASP A 5 17.04 20.21 -15.55
C ASP A 5 16.13 19.51 -14.53
N SER A 6 14.94 20.07 -14.31
CA SER A 6 13.76 19.30 -13.89
C SER A 6 13.09 18.64 -15.11
N ARG A 7 13.57 17.47 -15.53
CA ARG A 7 12.90 16.67 -16.57
C ARG A 7 11.66 15.98 -15.97
N SER A 8 10.47 16.43 -16.34
CA SER A 8 9.20 15.81 -15.94
C SER A 8 9.15 14.33 -16.38
N ARG A 9 8.88 13.43 -15.43
CA ARG A 9 8.62 12.01 -15.71
C ARG A 9 7.31 11.90 -16.50
N SER A 10 7.37 11.42 -17.74
CA SER A 10 6.16 11.16 -18.55
C SER A 10 5.50 9.86 -18.08
N VAL A 11 4.26 9.96 -17.62
CA VAL A 11 3.42 8.82 -17.20
C VAL A 11 2.30 8.67 -18.22
N SER A 12 2.12 7.46 -18.76
CA SER A 12 1.01 7.13 -19.66
C SER A 12 0.00 6.27 -18.91
N TYR A 13 -1.27 6.66 -18.96
CA TYR A 13 -2.37 5.96 -18.30
C TYR A 13 -3.00 4.97 -19.29
N GLY A 14 -3.06 3.70 -18.92
CA GLY A 14 -3.79 2.66 -19.66
C GLY A 14 -4.99 2.19 -18.83
N LEU A 15 -6.15 2.05 -19.46
CA LEU A 15 -7.31 1.39 -18.86
C LEU A 15 -7.14 -0.12 -19.04
N ASP A 16 -7.37 -0.89 -17.98
CA ASP A 16 -7.43 -2.35 -18.05
C ASP A 16 -8.78 -2.83 -18.63
N GLU A 17 -8.94 -4.15 -18.80
CA GLU A 17 -10.17 -4.76 -19.33
C GLU A 17 -11.40 -4.57 -18.41
N GLN A 18 -11.22 -3.95 -17.24
CA GLN A 18 -12.26 -3.65 -16.27
C GLN A 18 -12.43 -2.13 -16.04
N ASP A 19 -11.99 -1.30 -17.02
CA ASP A 19 -12.08 0.17 -17.00
C ASP A 19 -11.34 0.85 -15.82
N ASN A 20 -10.38 0.18 -15.17
CA ASN A 20 -9.59 0.79 -14.10
C ASN A 20 -8.31 1.43 -14.66
N VAL A 21 -7.99 2.63 -14.15
CA VAL A 21 -6.79 3.37 -14.54
C VAL A 21 -5.56 2.73 -13.90
N THR A 22 -4.72 2.08 -14.72
CA THR A 22 -3.43 1.56 -14.27
C THR A 22 -2.29 2.52 -14.64
N VAL A 23 -1.42 2.79 -13.68
CA VAL A 23 -0.25 3.66 -13.85
C VAL A 23 0.93 2.78 -14.25
N LEU A 24 1.21 2.71 -15.55
CA LEU A 24 2.36 1.98 -16.06
C LEU A 24 3.59 2.91 -16.10
N GLN A 25 4.68 2.49 -15.46
CA GLN A 25 5.94 3.23 -15.43
C GLN A 25 6.64 3.10 -16.79
N GLY A 26 6.30 3.99 -17.72
CA GLY A 26 6.85 4.00 -19.08
C GLY A 26 8.29 4.52 -19.13
N VAL A 27 9.24 3.65 -19.49
CA VAL A 27 10.57 4.07 -19.95
C VAL A 27 10.46 4.40 -21.43
N LYS A 28 10.67 5.67 -21.80
CA LYS A 28 10.66 6.12 -23.20
C LYS A 28 11.93 5.61 -23.89
N LEU A 29 11.82 4.53 -24.66
CA LEU A 29 12.88 4.05 -25.54
C LEU A 29 13.12 5.10 -26.65
N SER A 30 14.37 5.39 -26.96
CA SER A 30 14.73 6.30 -28.06
C SER A 30 14.31 5.71 -29.41
N GLY A 31 14.04 6.57 -30.40
CA GLY A 31 13.61 6.14 -31.75
C GLY A 31 14.53 5.07 -32.34
N ASP A 32 15.84 5.18 -32.09
CA ASP A 32 16.85 4.24 -32.57
C ASP A 32 16.78 2.84 -31.95
N VAL A 33 16.18 2.69 -30.76
CA VAL A 33 15.97 1.39 -30.12
C VAL A 33 14.73 0.71 -30.71
N LEU A 34 13.67 1.49 -30.97
CA LEU A 34 12.45 1.00 -31.60
C LEU A 34 12.67 0.61 -33.06
N GLN A 35 13.49 1.38 -33.79
CA GLN A 35 13.87 1.08 -35.17
C GLN A 35 14.62 -0.26 -35.27
N ARG A 36 15.61 -0.49 -34.38
CA ARG A 36 16.36 -1.76 -34.35
C ARG A 36 15.49 -2.96 -34.01
N MET A 37 14.52 -2.82 -33.09
CA MET A 37 13.59 -3.90 -32.79
C MET A 37 12.65 -4.22 -33.96
N ARG A 38 12.28 -3.22 -34.77
CA ARG A 38 11.49 -3.40 -35.99
C ARG A 38 12.29 -4.05 -37.13
N GLU A 39 13.58 -3.72 -37.25
CA GLU A 39 14.49 -4.27 -38.27
C GLU A 39 14.99 -5.69 -37.93
N SER A 40 14.99 -6.06 -36.65
CA SER A 40 15.34 -7.43 -36.19
C SER A 40 14.28 -8.49 -36.50
N GLY A 41 13.10 -8.07 -37.00
CA GLY A 41 11.98 -8.95 -37.35
C GLY A 41 11.90 -9.36 -38.81
N SER A 42 12.75 -8.83 -39.70
CA SER A 42 12.76 -9.22 -41.12
C SER A 42 13.87 -10.23 -41.39
N SER A 43 13.52 -11.51 -41.42
CA SER A 43 14.34 -12.54 -42.08
C SER A 43 14.44 -12.22 -43.59
N PRO A 44 15.65 -12.08 -44.16
CA PRO A 44 15.83 -12.24 -45.59
C PRO A 44 15.92 -13.74 -45.89
N GLU A 45 14.82 -14.24 -46.42
CA GLU A 45 14.74 -15.12 -47.58
C GLU A 45 15.92 -16.08 -47.87
N LYS A 46 15.56 -17.37 -47.84
CA LYS A 46 16.19 -18.46 -48.58
C LYS A 46 16.68 -18.00 -49.98
N PRO A 47 17.93 -18.30 -50.36
CA PRO A 47 18.28 -18.38 -51.76
C PRO A 47 17.74 -19.70 -52.33
N ALA A 48 16.79 -19.54 -53.25
CA ALA A 48 16.29 -20.58 -54.11
C ALA A 48 17.41 -21.24 -54.92
N SER A 49 17.34 -22.56 -55.02
CA SER A 49 18.07 -23.34 -56.02
C SER A 49 17.58 -22.95 -57.43
N PRO A 50 18.46 -22.74 -58.44
CA PRO A 50 18.01 -22.71 -59.81
C PRO A 50 17.86 -24.15 -60.33
N LYS A 51 16.65 -24.44 -60.78
CA LYS A 51 16.28 -25.61 -61.58
C LYS A 51 16.84 -25.44 -63.00
N PRO A 52 17.27 -26.50 -63.70
CA PRO A 52 17.78 -26.44 -65.06
C PRO A 52 16.65 -26.56 -66.10
N GLU A 53 16.67 -25.70 -67.12
CA GLU A 53 15.88 -25.74 -68.36
C GLU A 53 16.76 -25.10 -69.45
N SER A 54 16.80 -25.47 -70.73
CA SER A 54 16.28 -26.60 -71.51
C SER A 54 16.79 -26.37 -72.96
N ALA A 55 17.08 -27.44 -73.72
CA ALA A 55 16.95 -27.61 -75.19
C ALA A 55 18.02 -28.59 -75.73
N LYS A 56 17.67 -29.86 -75.99
CA LYS A 56 17.32 -30.49 -77.29
C LYS A 56 18.54 -30.59 -78.25
N THR A 57 18.92 -31.75 -78.81
CA THR A 57 18.13 -32.59 -79.74
C THR A 57 18.83 -33.95 -80.02
N GLU A 58 18.09 -35.07 -79.85
CA GLU A 58 18.03 -36.33 -80.67
C GLU A 58 19.30 -37.22 -80.86
N PRO A 59 19.21 -38.45 -81.45
CA PRO A 59 19.05 -39.71 -80.71
C PRO A 59 20.05 -40.81 -81.16
N GLY A 60 20.13 -41.94 -80.47
CA GLY A 60 20.84 -43.09 -81.03
C GLY A 60 21.22 -44.18 -80.02
N PRO A 61 20.64 -45.38 -80.11
CA PRO A 61 20.75 -46.42 -79.09
C PRO A 61 21.92 -47.38 -79.37
N SER A 62 22.54 -47.88 -78.31
CA SER A 62 23.08 -49.25 -78.30
C SER A 62 23.52 -49.66 -76.89
N ARG A 63 22.80 -50.61 -76.31
CA ARG A 63 23.17 -51.39 -75.11
C ARG A 63 24.00 -52.61 -75.60
N PRO A 64 24.99 -53.11 -74.82
CA PRO A 64 24.71 -54.10 -73.77
C PRO A 64 25.47 -53.87 -72.43
N SER A 65 24.99 -54.53 -71.36
CA SER A 65 25.47 -54.60 -69.95
C SER A 65 25.60 -53.28 -69.14
N ALA A 66 24.46 -52.66 -68.84
CA ALA A 66 24.37 -51.45 -68.01
C ALA A 66 24.50 -51.71 -66.49
N ALA A 67 24.38 -52.96 -66.02
CA ALA A 67 24.33 -53.26 -64.58
C ALA A 67 25.73 -53.33 -63.95
N GLU A 68 26.66 -54.06 -64.57
CA GLU A 68 28.05 -54.20 -64.08
C GLU A 68 28.82 -52.88 -64.23
N THR A 69 28.60 -52.16 -65.33
CA THR A 69 29.21 -50.84 -65.59
C THR A 69 28.65 -49.74 -64.68
N HIS A 70 27.39 -49.82 -64.28
CA HIS A 70 26.78 -48.89 -63.32
C HIS A 70 27.22 -49.19 -61.88
N GLU A 71 27.37 -50.48 -61.52
CA GLU A 71 27.91 -50.87 -60.23
C GLU A 71 29.39 -50.49 -60.09
N GLU A 72 30.18 -50.68 -61.14
CA GLU A 72 31.59 -50.25 -61.18
C GLU A 72 31.71 -48.72 -61.08
N ARG A 73 30.84 -47.96 -61.78
CA ARG A 73 30.73 -46.50 -61.64
C ARG A 73 30.35 -46.08 -60.22
N ARG A 74 29.42 -46.79 -59.57
CA ARG A 74 29.00 -46.53 -58.18
C ARG A 74 30.15 -46.80 -57.21
N ARG A 75 30.86 -47.92 -57.36
CA ARG A 75 32.07 -48.24 -56.57
C ARG A 75 33.18 -47.22 -56.81
N ARG A 76 33.31 -46.65 -58.01
CA ARG A 76 34.26 -45.55 -58.28
C ARG A 76 33.86 -44.27 -57.56
N PHE A 77 32.58 -43.91 -57.59
CA PHE A 77 32.05 -42.75 -56.88
C PHE A 77 32.15 -42.87 -55.36
N GLU A 78 31.85 -44.03 -54.79
CA GLU A 78 32.03 -44.30 -53.35
C GLU A 78 33.50 -44.20 -52.93
N ARG A 79 34.43 -44.69 -53.77
CA ARG A 79 35.88 -44.54 -53.56
C ARG A 79 36.32 -43.07 -53.63
N GLU A 80 35.84 -42.32 -54.62
CA GLU A 80 36.11 -40.88 -54.74
C GLU A 80 35.53 -40.11 -53.55
N GLN A 81 34.32 -40.45 -53.08
CA GLN A 81 33.74 -39.86 -51.87
C GLN A 81 34.54 -40.18 -50.61
N ALA A 82 35.02 -41.42 -50.46
CA ALA A 82 35.87 -41.81 -49.33
C ALA A 82 37.19 -41.02 -49.33
N LEU A 83 37.83 -40.87 -50.50
CA LEU A 83 39.06 -40.07 -50.65
C LEU A 83 38.81 -38.59 -50.33
N VAL A 84 37.69 -38.02 -50.78
CA VAL A 84 37.33 -36.64 -50.47
C VAL A 84 37.05 -36.46 -48.98
N GLN A 85 36.33 -37.39 -48.34
CA GLN A 85 36.10 -37.34 -46.90
C GLN A 85 37.39 -37.49 -46.09
N GLU A 86 38.28 -38.38 -46.52
CA GLU A 86 39.60 -38.55 -45.90
C GLU A 86 40.45 -37.30 -46.04
N GLU A 87 40.48 -36.66 -47.22
CA GLU A 87 41.20 -35.40 -47.41
C GLU A 87 40.59 -34.25 -46.60
N LEU A 88 39.27 -34.15 -46.52
CA LEU A 88 38.61 -33.17 -45.64
C LEU A 88 38.95 -33.43 -44.17
N ALA A 89 38.99 -34.69 -43.73
CA ALA A 89 39.41 -35.03 -42.37
C ALA A 89 40.88 -34.70 -42.13
N ARG A 90 41.75 -34.90 -43.13
CA ARG A 90 43.17 -34.55 -43.07
C ARG A 90 43.38 -33.04 -43.01
N ILE A 91 42.64 -32.27 -43.81
CA ILE A 91 42.64 -30.81 -43.80
C ILE A 91 42.12 -30.30 -42.46
N ALA A 92 40.99 -30.82 -41.96
CA ALA A 92 40.43 -30.41 -40.66
C ALA A 92 41.37 -30.72 -39.48
N ARG A 93 42.13 -31.82 -39.53
CA ARG A 93 43.19 -32.11 -38.54
C ARG A 93 44.32 -31.09 -38.64
N ARG A 94 44.82 -30.83 -39.85
CA ARG A 94 45.86 -29.83 -40.09
C ARG A 94 45.43 -28.43 -39.66
N GLU A 95 44.18 -28.05 -39.89
CA GLU A 95 43.63 -26.77 -39.43
C GLU A 95 43.53 -26.71 -37.90
N ARG A 96 43.19 -27.80 -37.21
CA ARG A 96 43.19 -27.85 -35.74
C ARG A 96 44.59 -27.83 -35.14
N GLU A 97 45.55 -28.49 -35.79
CA GLU A 97 46.96 -28.49 -35.39
C GLU A 97 47.59 -27.12 -35.63
N VAL A 98 47.37 -26.51 -36.79
CA VAL A 98 47.83 -25.15 -37.12
C VAL A 98 47.11 -24.10 -36.28
N ALA A 99 45.80 -24.22 -36.07
CA ALA A 99 45.09 -23.32 -35.15
C ALA A 99 45.59 -23.51 -33.72
N GLY A 100 45.96 -24.72 -33.30
CA GLY A 100 46.53 -25.02 -31.99
C GLY A 100 47.92 -24.41 -31.76
N ASP A 101 48.79 -24.47 -32.77
CA ASP A 101 50.16 -23.95 -32.71
C ASP A 101 50.27 -22.45 -33.08
N ASP A 102 49.32 -21.91 -33.85
CA ASP A 102 49.21 -20.50 -34.27
C ASP A 102 47.95 -19.84 -33.66
N MET A 103 47.62 -20.16 -32.40
CA MET A 103 46.61 -19.39 -31.68
C MET A 103 47.12 -17.96 -31.49
N ASN A 104 46.57 -17.01 -32.26
CA ASN A 104 46.90 -15.59 -32.15
C ASN A 104 46.91 -15.17 -30.67
N PRO A 105 48.02 -14.61 -30.14
CA PRO A 105 48.12 -14.23 -28.73
C PRO A 105 47.01 -13.26 -28.28
N ALA A 106 46.37 -12.53 -29.20
CA ALA A 106 45.17 -11.75 -28.90
C ALA A 106 43.97 -12.61 -28.47
N VAL A 107 43.72 -13.74 -29.14
CA VAL A 107 42.60 -14.67 -28.86
C VAL A 107 42.80 -15.39 -27.52
N LEU A 108 44.04 -15.78 -27.20
CA LEU A 108 44.34 -16.37 -25.89
C LEU A 108 44.06 -15.38 -24.75
N ARG A 109 44.48 -14.12 -24.91
CA ARG A 109 44.22 -13.04 -23.95
C ARG A 109 42.73 -12.75 -23.78
N GLU A 110 41.99 -12.73 -24.89
CA GLU A 110 40.53 -12.56 -24.86
C GLU A 110 39.85 -13.72 -24.11
N ARG A 111 40.28 -14.96 -24.32
CA ARG A 111 39.76 -16.12 -23.59
C ARG A 111 40.06 -16.07 -22.09
N THR A 112 41.24 -15.56 -21.70
CA THR A 112 41.55 -15.36 -20.27
C THR A 112 40.74 -14.22 -19.66
N ASN A 113 40.54 -13.12 -20.39
CA ASN A 113 39.74 -11.98 -19.94
C ASN A 113 38.27 -12.38 -19.77
N THR A 114 37.69 -13.07 -20.75
CA THR A 114 36.31 -13.58 -20.68
C THR A 114 36.12 -14.54 -19.50
N ARG A 115 37.08 -15.43 -19.22
CA ARG A 115 37.01 -16.29 -18.02
C ARG A 115 37.06 -15.47 -16.74
N GLN A 116 37.96 -14.49 -16.66
CA GLN A 116 38.07 -13.61 -15.50
C GLN A 116 36.79 -12.77 -15.29
N ASP A 117 36.18 -12.30 -16.37
CA ASP A 117 34.94 -11.52 -16.31
C ASP A 117 33.74 -12.39 -15.94
N LEU A 118 33.70 -13.65 -16.37
CA LEU A 118 32.72 -14.63 -15.89
C LEU A 118 32.87 -14.90 -14.39
N GLU A 119 34.09 -15.02 -13.88
CA GLU A 119 34.35 -15.18 -12.44
C GLU A 119 33.92 -13.92 -11.65
N LYS A 120 34.24 -12.72 -12.16
CA LYS A 120 33.79 -11.44 -11.57
C LYS A 120 32.27 -11.34 -11.55
N THR A 121 31.60 -11.59 -12.68
CA THR A 121 30.14 -11.51 -12.77
C THR A 121 29.46 -12.52 -11.85
N HIS A 122 29.99 -13.74 -11.75
CA HIS A 122 29.46 -14.74 -10.83
C HIS A 122 29.67 -14.35 -9.36
N SER A 123 30.81 -13.74 -9.01
CA SER A 123 31.03 -13.25 -7.64
C SER A 123 30.10 -12.08 -7.29
N LEU A 124 29.88 -11.13 -8.22
CA LEU A 124 28.91 -10.05 -8.06
C LEU A 124 27.47 -10.58 -7.94
N ALA A 125 27.09 -11.57 -8.76
CA ALA A 125 25.77 -12.20 -8.69
C ALA A 125 25.52 -12.85 -7.31
N ARG A 126 26.53 -13.48 -6.73
CA ARG A 126 26.44 -14.01 -5.35
C ARG A 126 26.26 -12.90 -4.33
N GLN A 127 27.00 -11.81 -4.43
CA GLN A 127 26.88 -10.66 -3.52
C GLN A 127 25.48 -10.03 -3.61
N LEU A 128 24.97 -9.83 -4.83
CA LEU A 128 23.62 -9.32 -5.05
C LEU A 128 22.57 -10.24 -4.43
N LYS A 129 22.68 -11.55 -4.62
CA LYS A 129 21.76 -12.51 -4.00
C LYS A 129 21.78 -12.44 -2.47
N THR A 130 22.95 -12.28 -1.86
CA THR A 130 23.06 -12.07 -0.41
C THR A 130 22.36 -10.78 0.01
N LYS A 131 22.59 -9.68 -0.70
CA LYS A 131 21.96 -8.38 -0.41
C LYS A 131 20.44 -8.40 -0.60
N GLU A 132 19.95 -9.08 -1.63
CA GLU A 132 18.52 -9.29 -1.85
C GLU A 132 17.88 -10.08 -0.71
N ASN A 133 18.57 -11.11 -0.20
CA ASN A 133 18.07 -11.88 0.95
C ASN A 133 18.08 -11.05 2.24
N GLU A 134 19.13 -10.27 2.48
CA GLU A 134 19.20 -9.33 3.62
C GLU A 134 18.04 -8.32 3.57
N LEU A 135 17.80 -7.72 2.40
CA LEU A 135 16.71 -6.76 2.20
C LEU A 135 15.34 -7.40 2.40
N LYS A 136 15.11 -8.60 1.85
CA LYS A 136 13.85 -9.34 2.06
C LYS A 136 13.60 -9.65 3.53
N HIS A 137 14.63 -10.04 4.27
CA HIS A 137 14.50 -10.31 5.71
C HIS A 137 14.14 -9.03 6.48
N LEU A 138 14.80 -7.90 6.18
CA LEU A 138 14.49 -6.61 6.80
C LEU A 138 13.06 -6.14 6.44
N GLU A 139 12.66 -6.29 5.19
CA GLU A 139 11.31 -5.96 4.72
C GLU A 139 10.26 -6.77 5.48
N GLN A 140 10.46 -8.09 5.62
CA GLN A 140 9.57 -8.96 6.39
C GLN A 140 9.50 -8.53 7.85
N PHE A 141 10.66 -8.27 8.47
CA PHE A 141 10.72 -7.83 9.86
C PHE A 141 9.92 -6.53 10.09
N TYR A 142 10.17 -5.49 9.29
CA TYR A 142 9.46 -4.21 9.46
C TYR A 142 7.98 -4.32 9.12
N LYS A 143 7.61 -5.15 8.13
CA LYS A 143 6.22 -5.44 7.82
C LYS A 143 5.49 -6.08 8.99
N GLU A 144 6.10 -7.07 9.65
CA GLU A 144 5.54 -7.71 10.84
C GLU A 144 5.40 -6.73 12.01
N GLN A 145 6.39 -5.86 12.23
CA GLN A 145 6.31 -4.84 13.27
C GLN A 145 5.18 -3.85 13.02
N LEU A 146 5.01 -3.38 11.77
CA LEU A 146 3.92 -2.49 11.40
C LEU A 146 2.56 -3.16 11.60
N GLN A 147 2.40 -4.40 11.13
CA GLN A 147 1.16 -5.16 11.30
C GLN A 147 0.83 -5.39 12.78
N LEU A 148 1.83 -5.68 13.61
CA LEU A 148 1.65 -5.83 15.05
C LEU A 148 1.18 -4.53 15.70
N MET A 149 1.79 -3.40 15.32
CA MET A 149 1.41 -2.08 15.83
C MET A 149 0.01 -1.67 15.37
N GLU A 150 -0.32 -1.88 14.10
CA GLU A 150 -1.66 -1.64 13.54
C GLU A 150 -2.72 -2.48 14.25
N LYS A 151 -2.42 -3.77 14.48
CA LYS A 151 -3.32 -4.67 15.22
C LYS A 151 -3.52 -4.20 16.66
N LYS A 152 -2.45 -3.93 17.41
CA LYS A 152 -2.54 -3.44 18.79
C LYS A 152 -3.32 -2.12 18.88
N ASN A 153 -3.10 -1.22 17.92
CA ASN A 153 -3.80 0.05 17.87
C ASN A 153 -5.30 -0.16 17.61
N THR A 154 -5.64 -1.02 16.65
CA THR A 154 -7.02 -1.41 16.34
C THR A 154 -7.71 -2.05 17.55
N ASP A 155 -7.03 -2.99 18.22
CA ASP A 155 -7.56 -3.66 19.41
C ASP A 155 -7.81 -2.66 20.55
N TYR A 156 -6.90 -1.70 20.76
CA TYR A 156 -7.08 -0.63 21.74
C TYR A 156 -8.28 0.28 21.42
N TYR A 157 -8.46 0.66 20.15
CA TYR A 157 -9.62 1.44 19.73
C TYR A 157 -10.92 0.66 19.95
N GLN A 158 -10.96 -0.62 19.58
CA GLN A 158 -12.15 -1.46 19.78
C GLN A 158 -12.48 -1.61 21.26
N GLN A 159 -11.47 -1.85 22.10
CA GLN A 159 -11.67 -1.97 23.54
C GLN A 159 -12.17 -0.65 24.16
N THR A 160 -11.60 0.48 23.73
CA THR A 160 -12.01 1.81 24.19
C THR A 160 -13.43 2.15 23.74
N LEU A 161 -13.77 1.83 22.49
CA LEU A 161 -15.12 1.99 21.97
C LEU A 161 -16.13 1.13 22.74
N HIS A 162 -15.80 -0.13 23.02
CA HIS A 162 -16.65 -1.03 23.80
C HIS A 162 -16.88 -0.48 25.21
N MET A 163 -15.82 -0.03 25.89
CA MET A 163 -15.97 0.57 27.22
C MET A 163 -16.79 1.86 27.18
N TYR A 164 -16.53 2.76 26.22
CA TYR A 164 -17.28 4.01 26.09
C TYR A 164 -18.76 3.76 25.85
N THR A 165 -19.08 2.87 24.91
CA THR A 165 -20.47 2.52 24.58
C THR A 165 -21.17 1.86 25.76
N GLN A 166 -20.49 0.97 26.49
CA GLN A 166 -21.02 0.37 27.71
C GLN A 166 -21.33 1.43 28.78
N GLU A 167 -20.42 2.37 29.02
CA GLU A 167 -20.64 3.44 29.99
C GLU A 167 -21.70 4.44 29.52
N ALA A 168 -21.79 4.72 28.22
CA ALA A 168 -22.86 5.53 27.64
C ALA A 168 -24.24 4.90 27.88
N VAL A 169 -24.39 3.60 27.62
CA VAL A 169 -25.65 2.87 27.88
C VAL A 169 -26.00 2.87 29.37
N LYS A 170 -25.00 2.68 30.27
CA LYS A 170 -25.22 2.79 31.72
C LYS A 170 -25.68 4.20 32.10
N ALA A 171 -25.04 5.23 31.54
CA ALA A 171 -25.42 6.62 31.79
C ALA A 171 -26.84 6.90 31.28
N GLU A 172 -27.21 6.44 30.08
CA GLU A 172 -28.57 6.58 29.55
C GLU A 172 -29.61 5.88 30.43
N ALA A 173 -29.31 4.69 30.96
CA ALA A 173 -30.20 3.99 31.87
C ALA A 173 -30.44 4.75 33.19
N VAL A 174 -29.43 5.49 33.68
CA VAL A 174 -29.52 6.31 34.90
C VAL A 174 -30.19 7.66 34.62
N VAL A 175 -29.86 8.28 33.49
CA VAL A 175 -30.35 9.59 33.09
C VAL A 175 -31.77 9.46 32.53
N LYS A 176 -32.75 9.45 33.43
CA LYS A 176 -34.16 9.49 33.03
C LYS A 176 -34.44 10.78 32.25
N PRO A 177 -35.10 10.70 31.07
CA PRO A 177 -35.62 11.87 30.39
C PRO A 177 -36.47 12.67 31.38
N ARG A 178 -36.14 13.95 31.56
CA ARG A 178 -36.97 14.82 32.40
C ARG A 178 -38.35 14.88 31.76
N ARG A 179 -39.37 14.35 32.45
CA ARG A 179 -40.76 14.60 32.08
C ARG A 179 -41.03 16.08 32.30
N VAL A 180 -40.95 16.85 31.22
CA VAL A 180 -41.36 18.25 31.24
C VAL A 180 -42.88 18.26 31.18
N SER A 181 -43.53 18.18 32.33
CA SER A 181 -44.97 18.41 32.41
C SER A 181 -45.24 19.87 32.04
N PRO A 182 -46.16 20.16 31.11
CA PRO A 182 -46.56 21.52 30.84
C PRO A 182 -47.10 22.16 32.12
N ILE A 183 -46.72 23.41 32.35
CA ILE A 183 -47.16 24.18 33.51
C ILE A 183 -48.57 24.71 33.22
N CYS A 184 -49.52 24.38 34.11
CA CYS A 184 -50.93 24.82 34.03
C CYS A 184 -51.66 24.36 32.74
N PRO A 185 -51.70 23.04 32.44
CA PRO A 185 -52.22 22.52 31.17
C PRO A 185 -53.71 22.84 30.95
N GLU A 186 -54.52 22.78 32.01
CA GLU A 186 -55.95 23.08 31.97
C GLU A 186 -56.23 24.56 31.69
N LEU A 187 -55.50 25.48 32.33
CA LEU A 187 -55.63 26.92 32.05
C LEU A 187 -55.13 27.25 30.65
N GLN A 188 -54.07 26.58 30.20
CA GLN A 188 -53.55 26.75 28.84
C GLN A 188 -54.60 26.37 27.79
N SER A 189 -55.27 25.22 27.95
CA SER A 189 -56.31 24.77 27.01
C SER A 189 -57.51 25.72 27.02
N GLN A 190 -57.94 26.17 28.19
CA GLN A 190 -59.06 27.10 28.36
C GLN A 190 -58.77 28.46 27.71
N VAL A 191 -57.58 29.03 27.93
CA VAL A 191 -57.16 30.31 27.31
C VAL A 191 -57.15 30.20 25.78
N LEU A 192 -56.55 29.13 25.25
CA LEU A 192 -56.48 28.91 23.81
C LEU A 192 -57.87 28.72 23.20
N ASN A 193 -58.78 28.03 23.90
CA ASN A 193 -60.15 27.84 23.45
C ASN A 193 -60.94 29.16 23.46
N CYS A 194 -60.77 29.99 24.50
CA CYS A 194 -61.44 31.28 24.60
C CYS A 194 -61.06 32.22 23.45
N TYR A 195 -59.77 32.32 23.12
CA TYR A 195 -59.31 33.17 22.01
C TYR A 195 -59.73 32.65 20.64
N ARG A 196 -59.86 31.32 20.46
CA ARG A 196 -60.46 30.75 19.23
C ARG A 196 -61.91 31.16 19.04
N LEU A 197 -62.70 31.15 20.11
CA LEU A 197 -64.12 31.49 20.07
C LEU A 197 -64.36 33.01 20.00
N ASN A 198 -63.43 33.83 20.50
CA ASN A 198 -63.59 35.29 20.64
C ASN A 198 -62.51 36.10 19.91
N GLY A 199 -62.27 35.81 18.63
CA GLY A 199 -61.22 36.47 17.85
C GLY A 199 -61.37 37.98 17.69
N GLN A 200 -62.61 38.48 17.59
CA GLN A 200 -62.94 39.92 17.48
C GLN A 200 -63.12 40.60 18.84
N GLN A 201 -63.21 39.85 19.94
CA GLN A 201 -63.54 40.35 21.28
C GLN A 201 -62.59 39.77 22.35
N THR A 202 -61.29 39.87 22.10
CA THR A 202 -60.21 39.27 22.89
C THR A 202 -60.21 39.67 24.36
N LEU A 203 -60.75 40.85 24.71
CA LEU A 203 -60.86 41.34 26.07
C LEU A 203 -61.77 40.47 26.98
N HIS A 204 -62.70 39.70 26.42
CA HIS A 204 -63.53 38.76 27.21
C HIS A 204 -62.70 37.61 27.80
N CYS A 205 -61.55 37.28 27.18
CA CYS A 205 -60.63 36.26 27.67
C CYS A 205 -59.59 36.81 28.65
N SER A 206 -59.66 38.10 29.01
CA SER A 206 -58.65 38.78 29.83
C SER A 206 -58.50 38.19 31.23
N GLN A 207 -59.60 37.80 31.87
CA GLN A 207 -59.58 37.18 33.20
C GLN A 207 -58.89 35.80 33.14
N LEU A 208 -59.24 34.99 32.15
CA LEU A 208 -58.67 33.67 31.93
C LEU A 208 -57.17 33.73 31.60
N ALA A 209 -56.76 34.72 30.80
CA ALA A 209 -55.36 34.99 30.49
C ALA A 209 -54.57 35.44 31.74
N ARG A 210 -55.20 36.25 32.62
CA ARG A 210 -54.61 36.66 33.89
C ARG A 210 -54.39 35.46 34.82
N ASP A 211 -55.38 34.57 34.91
CA ASP A 211 -55.29 33.37 35.75
C ASP A 211 -54.21 32.41 35.25
N TYR A 212 -54.08 32.25 33.92
CA TYR A 212 -53.00 31.47 33.33
C TYR A 212 -51.62 32.06 33.62
N MET A 213 -51.46 33.38 33.46
CA MET A 213 -50.20 34.07 33.78
C MET A 213 -49.84 33.99 35.26
N ASN A 214 -50.83 34.12 36.15
CA ASN A 214 -50.64 33.95 37.59
C ASN A 214 -50.17 32.52 37.93
N CYS A 215 -50.76 31.52 37.29
CA CYS A 215 -50.39 30.12 37.46
C CYS A 215 -48.94 29.85 36.99
N ILE A 216 -48.53 30.41 35.84
CA ILE A 216 -47.14 30.34 35.35
C ILE A 216 -46.18 31.00 36.33
N ASN A 217 -46.47 32.22 36.78
CA ASN A 217 -45.59 32.99 37.65
C ASN A 217 -45.42 32.33 39.02
N THR A 218 -46.51 31.77 39.56
CA THR A 218 -46.49 31.02 40.81
C THR A 218 -45.64 29.75 40.68
N SER A 219 -45.80 29.03 39.58
CA SER A 219 -45.01 27.82 39.28
C SER A 219 -43.53 28.15 39.08
N LYS A 220 -43.20 29.25 38.39
CA LYS A 220 -41.83 29.76 38.23
C LYS A 220 -41.19 30.07 39.60
N LYS A 221 -41.91 30.74 40.50
CA LYS A 221 -41.43 31.02 41.86
C LYS A 221 -41.19 29.73 42.65
N LYS A 222 -42.12 28.78 42.61
CA LYS A 222 -41.99 27.48 43.28
C LYS A 222 -40.78 26.69 42.77
N VAL A 223 -40.56 26.66 41.45
CA VAL A 223 -39.39 25.98 40.85
C VAL A 223 -38.08 26.63 41.28
N LYS A 224 -38.00 27.97 41.31
CA LYS A 224 -36.81 28.69 41.80
C LYS A 224 -36.46 28.32 43.25
N LEU A 225 -37.47 28.30 44.13
CA LEU A 225 -37.27 27.93 45.52
C LEU A 225 -36.76 26.49 45.67
N LEU A 226 -37.33 25.55 44.90
CA LEU A 226 -36.88 24.15 44.91
C LEU A 226 -35.46 23.99 44.34
N THR A 227 -35.06 24.78 43.34
CA THR A 227 -33.69 24.76 42.82
C THR A 227 -32.69 25.36 43.79
N ASP A 228 -33.04 26.41 44.51
CA ASP A 228 -32.16 27.04 45.50
C ASP A 228 -31.95 26.13 46.72
N GLU A 229 -33.01 25.45 47.16
CA GLU A 229 -32.95 24.47 48.26
C GLU A 229 -32.21 23.18 47.85
N ALA A 230 -32.33 22.75 46.59
CA ALA A 230 -31.56 21.64 46.04
C ALA A 230 -30.08 22.00 45.83
N ALA A 231 -29.78 23.23 45.39
CA ALA A 231 -28.43 23.74 45.27
C ALA A 231 -27.74 23.82 46.65
N GLY A 232 -28.45 24.29 47.69
CA GLY A 232 -27.95 24.28 49.07
C GLY A 232 -27.63 22.87 49.59
N ARG A 233 -28.44 21.87 49.24
CA ARG A 233 -28.20 20.46 49.57
C ARG A 233 -27.01 19.86 48.81
N LEU A 234 -26.85 20.18 47.52
CA LEU A 234 -25.72 19.74 46.70
C LEU A 234 -24.39 20.34 47.16
N ILE A 235 -24.36 21.63 47.52
CA ILE A 235 -23.17 22.28 48.08
C ILE A 235 -22.73 21.60 49.38
N ASN A 236 -23.69 21.21 50.25
CA ASN A 236 -23.41 20.49 51.49
C ASN A 236 -22.88 19.05 51.25
N LEU A 237 -23.41 18.32 50.27
CA LEU A 237 -22.87 17.00 49.90
C LEU A 237 -21.46 17.12 49.28
N GLN A 238 -21.22 18.14 48.45
CA GLN A 238 -19.95 18.34 47.77
C GLN A 238 -18.84 18.73 48.74
N HIS A 239 -19.15 19.51 49.78
CA HIS A 239 -18.23 19.77 50.90
C HIS A 239 -17.86 18.48 51.67
N ASN A 240 -18.81 17.57 51.87
CA ASN A 240 -18.56 16.30 52.59
C ASN A 240 -17.77 15.26 51.75
N LEU A 241 -17.95 15.24 50.42
CA LEU A 241 -17.16 14.39 49.51
C LEU A 241 -15.73 14.90 49.29
N HIS A 242 -15.53 16.22 49.24
CA HIS A 242 -14.21 16.80 48.91
C HIS A 242 -13.12 16.62 49.97
N VAL A 243 -13.47 16.42 51.25
CA VAL A 243 -12.45 16.28 52.31
C VAL A 243 -11.73 14.92 52.21
N ARG A 244 -12.44 13.85 51.83
CA ARG A 244 -11.90 12.48 51.80
C ARG A 244 -11.09 12.16 50.54
N ASP A 245 -11.46 12.75 49.40
CA ASP A 245 -10.79 12.49 48.12
C ASP A 245 -9.67 13.48 47.79
N ARG A 246 -9.72 14.73 48.29
CA ARG A 246 -8.58 15.67 48.13
C ARG A 246 -7.29 15.12 48.75
N GLY A 247 -7.36 14.47 49.92
CA GLY A 247 -6.19 13.86 50.55
C GLY A 247 -5.59 12.72 49.73
N LYS A 248 -6.43 11.90 49.09
CA LYS A 248 -5.98 10.80 48.21
C LYS A 248 -5.41 11.33 46.89
N LEU A 249 -6.03 12.35 46.31
CA LEU A 249 -5.55 12.98 45.08
C LEU A 249 -4.19 13.67 45.31
N LEU A 250 -4.05 14.43 46.40
CA LEU A 250 -2.77 15.06 46.78
C LEU A 250 -1.68 14.02 47.06
N SER A 251 -2.04 12.89 47.71
CA SER A 251 -1.14 11.75 47.93
C SER A 251 -0.70 11.08 46.63
N ALA A 252 -1.60 10.92 45.66
CA ALA A 252 -1.31 10.35 44.34
C ALA A 252 -0.40 11.28 43.53
N VAL A 253 -0.72 12.59 43.49
CA VAL A 253 0.10 13.61 42.82
C VAL A 253 1.51 13.69 43.44
N ALA A 254 1.63 13.62 44.76
CA ALA A 254 2.94 13.60 45.44
C ALA A 254 3.75 12.33 45.14
N ARG A 255 3.11 11.18 44.90
CA ARG A 255 3.78 9.94 44.46
C ARG A 255 4.26 10.07 43.01
N LEU A 256 3.40 10.54 42.11
CA LEU A 256 3.75 10.77 40.70
C LEU A 256 4.94 11.74 40.57
N ALA A 257 4.91 12.84 41.34
CA ALA A 257 5.99 13.83 41.36
C ALA A 257 7.32 13.32 41.95
N ARG A 258 7.29 12.27 42.78
CA ARG A 258 8.52 11.61 43.26
C ARG A 258 9.10 10.67 42.21
N CYS A 259 8.26 9.85 41.59
CA CYS A 259 8.67 8.96 40.52
C CYS A 259 9.28 9.74 39.34
N CYS A 260 8.63 10.83 38.93
CA CYS A 260 9.11 11.62 37.80
C CYS A 260 10.42 12.41 38.06
N ARG A 261 10.73 12.70 39.34
CA ARG A 261 12.03 13.26 39.73
C ARG A 261 13.15 12.21 39.73
N ALA A 262 12.85 10.96 40.06
CA ALA A 262 13.82 9.87 40.03
C ALA A 262 14.28 9.55 38.59
N GLU A 263 13.38 9.68 37.62
CA GLU A 263 13.64 9.48 36.19
C GLU A 263 14.29 10.68 35.48
N GLY A 264 14.65 11.75 36.21
CA GLY A 264 15.38 12.91 35.66
C GLY A 264 14.59 13.79 34.67
N ARG A 265 13.27 13.60 34.54
CA ARG A 265 12.45 14.29 33.52
C ARG A 265 11.98 15.70 33.90
N VAL A 266 12.05 16.10 35.17
CA VAL A 266 11.63 17.45 35.61
C VAL A 266 12.54 17.96 36.73
N SER A 267 13.17 19.13 36.52
CA SER A 267 14.15 19.72 37.46
C SER A 267 13.51 20.55 38.58
N SER A 268 12.27 21.05 38.42
CA SER A 268 11.52 21.70 39.51
C SER A 268 10.04 21.88 39.16
N ALA A 269 9.17 21.61 40.15
CA ALA A 269 7.71 21.74 40.16
C ALA A 269 6.96 21.24 38.89
N LEU A 270 6.41 20.01 38.95
CA LEU A 270 5.48 19.51 37.92
C LEU A 270 4.35 20.52 37.71
N ARG A 271 4.28 21.12 36.52
CA ARG A 271 3.03 21.72 36.06
C ARG A 271 2.08 20.59 35.68
N ILE A 272 0.78 20.86 35.72
CA ILE A 272 -0.25 19.86 35.38
C ILE A 272 -0.04 19.33 33.94
N GLU A 273 0.50 20.17 33.06
CA GLU A 273 0.83 19.82 31.66
C GLU A 273 1.97 18.78 31.55
N ASP A 274 2.88 18.72 32.52
CA ASP A 274 3.98 17.74 32.55
C ASP A 274 3.54 16.37 33.11
N ALA A 275 2.36 16.29 33.73
CA ALA A 275 1.86 15.05 34.34
C ALA A 275 1.63 13.94 33.31
N GLN A 276 1.33 14.31 32.05
CA GLN A 276 1.08 13.36 30.97
C GLN A 276 2.36 12.61 30.54
N LEU A 277 3.52 13.29 30.60
CA LEU A 277 4.83 12.70 30.31
C LEU A 277 5.29 11.74 31.41
N CYS A 278 4.80 11.93 32.64
CA CYS A 278 5.10 11.10 33.81
C CYS A 278 4.18 9.87 33.94
N TYR A 279 2.91 9.98 33.50
CA TYR A 279 1.93 8.91 33.65
C TYR A 279 2.31 7.62 32.91
N ASN A 280 2.94 7.75 31.74
CA ASN A 280 3.36 6.59 30.93
C ASN A 280 4.63 5.89 31.46
N VAL A 281 5.21 6.37 32.57
CA VAL A 281 6.51 5.88 33.10
C VAL A 281 6.39 5.23 34.50
N CYS A 282 5.35 5.51 35.31
CA CYS A 282 5.32 5.26 36.76
C CYS A 282 4.32 4.22 37.31
#